data_AF-A0A8C4F043-F1
#
_entry.id   AF-A0A8C4F043-F1
#
_cell.length_a   1.000
_cell.length_b   1.000
_cell.length_c   1.000
_cell.angle_alpha   90.00
_cell.angle_beta   90.00
_cell.angle_gamma   90.00
#
_symmetry.space_group_name_H-M   'P 1'
#
loop_
_entity.id
_entity.type
_entity.pdbx_description
1 polymer ?
#
loop_
_entity_poly.entity_id
_entity_poly.type
_entity_poly.pdbx_seq_one_letter_code
_entity_poly.pdbx_strand_id
1 'polypeptide(L)'
;MLLCEKLSSPRFMVKHLTDLLTTPPRQGAASESPRSHEDAVFAKLQEKFPLIIFSCVQLASKLSLHSHIIDNNTAVRFLHSVGYSVSKQTVLESELMILKGLEFRLNAPNPLTYVEILLEVLGHNEPSIPVERLYHLCHHVLQFVSLQRTAIFNSLLVMTTQCVSPSTEQREKFVTVTEDYMLLGVSVIAVASLSFNALQVVGELSHITGISRRSISDFAHVTLMHIVILITLIH
;
A
#
# COMPACT_ATOMS: atom_id res chain seq x y z
N MET A 1 -3.15 -6.59 -5.80
CA MET A 1 -2.96 -5.20 -5.35
C MET A 1 -2.61 -5.11 -3.88
N LEU A 2 -3.42 -5.64 -2.96
CA LEU A 2 -3.10 -5.74 -1.51
C LEU A 2 -1.80 -6.52 -1.21
N LEU A 3 -1.49 -7.51 -2.05
CA LEU A 3 -0.23 -8.23 -1.98
C LEU A 3 0.91 -7.52 -2.73
N CYS A 4 0.60 -6.59 -3.65
CA CYS A 4 1.59 -5.70 -4.23
C CYS A 4 2.02 -4.65 -3.21
N GLU A 5 1.13 -4.12 -2.37
CA GLU A 5 1.53 -3.29 -1.23
C GLU A 5 2.50 -4.00 -0.28
N LYS A 6 2.35 -5.32 -0.10
CA LYS A 6 3.30 -6.14 0.70
C LYS A 6 4.72 -6.14 0.12
N LEU A 7 4.88 -5.99 -1.20
CA LEU A 7 6.15 -6.19 -1.91
C LEU A 7 6.69 -4.93 -2.60
N SER A 8 5.84 -3.94 -2.89
CA SER A 8 6.18 -2.55 -3.20
C SER A 8 6.49 -1.77 -1.92
N SER A 9 7.03 -2.45 -0.90
CA SER A 9 7.38 -1.81 0.34
C SER A 9 8.29 -0.63 0.01
N PRO A 10 7.98 0.59 0.49
CA PRO A 10 8.92 1.70 0.43
C PRO A 10 10.29 1.29 0.94
N ARG A 11 10.38 0.31 1.85
CA ARG A 11 11.63 -0.24 2.38
C ARG A 11 12.49 -0.92 1.32
N PHE A 12 11.90 -1.72 0.42
CA PHE A 12 12.67 -2.32 -0.69
C PHE A 12 13.14 -1.23 -1.65
N MET A 13 12.25 -0.35 -2.10
CA MET A 13 12.60 0.70 -3.06
C MET A 13 13.60 1.69 -2.48
N VAL A 14 13.46 2.10 -1.21
CA VAL A 14 14.40 2.96 -0.51
C VAL A 14 15.75 2.26 -0.36
N LYS A 15 15.80 1.01 0.11
CA LYS A 15 17.06 0.25 0.23
C LYS A 15 17.74 0.06 -1.13
N HIS A 16 16.97 -0.32 -2.15
CA HIS A 16 17.48 -0.50 -3.51
C HIS A 16 18.02 0.82 -4.10
N LEU A 17 17.32 1.93 -3.88
CA LEU A 17 17.78 3.27 -4.27
C LEU A 17 19.02 3.69 -3.49
N THR A 18 19.05 3.47 -2.17
CA THR A 18 20.22 3.76 -1.33
C THR A 18 21.43 2.95 -1.79
N ASP A 19 21.27 1.65 -2.06
CA ASP A 19 22.35 0.79 -2.55
C ASP A 19 22.85 1.26 -3.93
N LEU A 20 21.94 1.64 -4.84
CA LEU A 20 22.30 2.17 -6.16
C LEU A 20 23.02 3.52 -6.09
N LEU A 21 22.63 4.40 -5.16
CA LEU A 21 23.23 5.72 -4.98
C LEU A 21 24.57 5.67 -4.23
N THR A 22 24.77 4.68 -3.36
CA THR A 22 26.00 4.51 -2.57
C THR A 22 27.05 3.63 -3.26
N THR A 23 26.69 2.92 -4.33
CA THR A 23 27.64 2.15 -5.13
C THR A 23 28.54 3.12 -5.91
N PRO A 24 29.87 3.14 -5.70
CA PRO A 24 30.75 4.07 -6.40
C PRO A 24 30.70 3.83 -7.92
N PRO A 25 30.76 4.89 -8.75
CA PRO A 25 30.86 4.74 -10.19
C PRO A 25 32.06 3.85 -10.52
N ARG A 26 31.87 2.82 -11.36
CA ARG A 26 32.99 2.06 -11.90
C ARG A 26 33.97 3.05 -12.53
N GLN A 27 35.18 3.11 -11.98
CA GLN A 27 36.24 4.03 -12.41
C GLN A 27 36.41 3.97 -13.92
N GLY A 28 36.16 5.09 -14.59
CA GLY A 28 36.31 5.19 -16.04
C GLY A 28 35.78 6.46 -16.70
N ALA A 29 34.87 7.22 -16.08
CA ALA A 29 34.39 8.48 -16.66
C ALA A 29 34.76 9.66 -15.75
N ALA A 30 35.79 10.40 -16.17
CA ALA A 30 36.14 11.68 -15.59
C ALA A 30 35.00 12.69 -15.84
N SER A 31 34.77 13.53 -14.81
CA SER A 31 34.02 14.78 -14.83
C SER A 31 32.59 14.72 -15.37
N GLU A 32 31.59 14.58 -14.50
CA GLU A 32 30.29 15.23 -14.71
C GLU A 32 29.53 15.42 -13.38
N SER A 33 28.82 16.53 -13.28
CA SER A 33 28.17 17.05 -12.07
C SER A 33 27.23 16.04 -11.36
N PRO A 34 26.92 16.21 -10.06
CA PRO A 34 26.02 15.33 -9.31
C PRO A 34 24.63 15.12 -9.94
N ARG A 35 24.12 16.08 -10.77
CA ARG A 35 22.89 15.91 -11.54
C ARG A 35 22.95 14.75 -12.56
N SER A 36 24.09 14.56 -13.23
CA SER A 36 24.27 13.54 -14.28
C SER A 36 24.21 12.11 -13.73
N HIS A 37 24.73 11.89 -12.51
CA HIS A 37 24.71 10.58 -11.87
C HIS A 37 23.32 10.18 -11.38
N GLU A 38 22.60 11.11 -10.73
CA GLU A 38 21.22 10.88 -10.26
C GLU A 38 20.28 10.59 -11.45
N ASP A 39 20.39 11.36 -12.53
CA ASP A 39 19.61 11.17 -13.75
C ASP A 39 19.92 9.80 -14.41
N ALA A 40 21.18 9.38 -14.41
CA ALA A 40 21.58 8.06 -14.93
C ALA A 40 21.08 6.89 -14.06
N VAL A 41 21.05 7.05 -12.74
CA VAL A 41 20.46 6.06 -11.81
C VAL A 41 18.94 6.00 -12.02
N PHE A 42 18.27 7.15 -12.17
CA PHE A 42 16.84 7.22 -12.41
C PHE A 42 16.44 6.57 -13.74
N ALA A 43 17.17 6.85 -14.82
CA ALA A 43 16.92 6.23 -16.13
C ALA A 43 17.07 4.69 -16.07
N LYS A 44 18.10 4.18 -15.39
CA LYS A 44 18.29 2.73 -15.16
C LYS A 44 17.17 2.11 -14.32
N LEU A 45 16.68 2.85 -13.33
CA LEU A 45 15.57 2.39 -12.50
C LEU A 45 14.27 2.33 -13.32
N GLN A 46 13.99 3.37 -14.09
CA GLN A 46 12.80 3.49 -14.93
C GLN A 46 12.71 2.34 -15.94
N GLU A 47 13.84 1.96 -16.56
CA GLU A 47 13.91 0.82 -17.48
C GLU A 47 13.55 -0.51 -16.79
N LYS A 48 14.00 -0.71 -15.54
CA LYS A 48 13.77 -1.94 -14.77
C LYS A 48 12.45 -1.95 -14.00
N PHE A 49 11.77 -0.83 -13.90
CA PHE A 49 10.62 -0.64 -13.02
C PHE A 49 9.48 -1.63 -13.29
N PRO A 50 9.10 -1.91 -14.57
CA PRO A 50 8.04 -2.87 -14.84
C PRO A 50 8.41 -4.31 -14.50
N LEU A 51 9.68 -4.68 -14.69
CA LEU A 51 10.20 -5.98 -14.26
C LEU A 51 10.13 -6.11 -12.73
N ILE A 52 10.56 -5.09 -11.99
CA ILE A 52 10.51 -5.08 -10.53
C ILE A 52 9.06 -5.20 -10.04
N ILE A 53 8.15 -4.37 -10.56
CA ILE A 53 6.73 -4.43 -10.20
C ILE A 53 6.15 -5.82 -10.48
N PHE A 54 6.41 -6.36 -11.66
CA PHE A 54 5.83 -7.65 -12.04
C PHE A 54 6.43 -8.81 -11.23
N SER A 55 7.73 -8.78 -10.93
CA SER A 55 8.34 -9.73 -9.99
C SER A 55 7.75 -9.63 -8.58
N CYS A 56 7.42 -8.43 -8.10
CA CYS A 56 6.64 -8.26 -6.87
C CYS A 56 5.26 -8.93 -7.00
N VAL A 57 4.54 -8.76 -8.11
CA VAL A 57 3.24 -9.43 -8.35
C VAL A 57 3.39 -10.96 -8.32
N GLN A 58 4.45 -11.50 -8.92
CA GLN A 58 4.73 -12.94 -8.92
C GLN A 58 5.01 -13.49 -7.53
N LEU A 59 5.91 -12.85 -6.79
CA LEU A 59 6.23 -13.22 -5.41
C LEU A 59 4.98 -13.19 -4.55
N ALA A 60 4.13 -12.18 -4.74
CA ALA A 60 2.83 -12.10 -4.11
C ALA A 60 1.99 -13.34 -4.44
N SER A 61 1.75 -13.59 -5.72
CA SER A 61 0.94 -14.73 -6.18
C SER A 61 1.42 -16.06 -5.59
N LYS A 62 2.74 -16.27 -5.52
CA LYS A 62 3.38 -17.46 -4.89
C LYS A 62 3.10 -17.55 -3.39
N LEU A 63 3.10 -16.42 -2.67
CA LEU A 63 2.85 -16.37 -1.22
C LEU A 63 1.37 -16.50 -0.85
N SER A 64 0.43 -16.15 -1.74
CA SER A 64 -1.00 -16.20 -1.44
C SER A 64 -1.63 -17.59 -1.34
N LEU A 65 -0.88 -18.69 -1.53
CA LEU A 65 -1.39 -20.08 -1.44
C LEU A 65 -2.62 -20.41 -2.31
N HIS A 66 -2.99 -19.56 -3.28
CA HIS A 66 -4.13 -19.81 -4.17
C HIS A 66 -3.69 -20.45 -5.48
N SER A 67 -4.58 -21.25 -6.08
CA SER A 67 -4.38 -22.18 -7.21
C SER A 67 -3.88 -21.57 -8.54
N HIS A 68 -3.59 -20.27 -8.59
CA HIS A 68 -3.16 -19.56 -9.79
C HIS A 68 -1.82 -18.85 -9.57
N ILE A 69 -0.77 -19.65 -9.34
CA ILE A 69 0.60 -19.17 -9.19
C ILE A 69 1.08 -18.63 -10.54
N ILE A 70 1.51 -17.36 -10.56
CA ILE A 70 2.16 -16.77 -11.73
C ILE A 70 3.59 -17.30 -11.84
N ASP A 71 3.79 -18.27 -12.73
CA ASP A 71 5.10 -18.83 -13.03
C ASP A 71 5.95 -17.91 -13.92
N ASN A 72 7.24 -18.23 -14.05
CA ASN A 72 8.17 -17.41 -14.83
C ASN A 72 7.82 -17.39 -16.33
N ASN A 73 7.13 -18.42 -16.85
CA ASN A 73 6.68 -18.44 -18.24
C ASN A 73 5.58 -17.41 -18.49
N THR A 74 4.62 -17.34 -17.57
CA THR A 74 3.51 -16.39 -17.61
C THR A 74 4.02 -14.96 -17.46
N ALA A 75 5.02 -14.76 -16.59
CA ALA A 75 5.67 -13.46 -16.42
C ALA A 75 6.42 -12.99 -17.66
N VAL A 76 7.24 -13.85 -18.25
CA VAL A 76 7.94 -13.52 -19.50
C VAL A 76 6.93 -13.18 -20.59
N ARG A 77 5.90 -14.00 -20.81
CA ARG A 77 4.85 -13.72 -21.81
C ARG A 77 4.16 -12.37 -21.59
N PHE A 78 3.79 -12.07 -20.34
CA PHE A 78 3.17 -10.79 -20.01
C PHE A 78 4.11 -9.62 -20.30
N LEU A 79 5.36 -9.67 -19.82
CA LEU A 79 6.35 -8.61 -20.04
C LEU A 79 6.61 -8.37 -21.53
N HIS A 80 6.72 -9.44 -22.34
CA HIS A 80 6.81 -9.32 -23.80
C HIS A 80 5.57 -8.63 -24.40
N SER A 81 4.37 -8.96 -23.93
CA SER A 81 3.12 -8.35 -24.44
C SER A 81 3.01 -6.86 -24.16
N VAL A 82 3.70 -6.35 -23.12
CA VAL A 82 3.76 -4.93 -22.77
C VAL A 82 5.05 -4.25 -23.24
N GLY A 83 5.80 -4.89 -24.15
CA GLY A 83 6.97 -4.30 -24.82
C GLY A 83 8.33 -4.55 -24.15
N TYR A 84 8.39 -5.41 -23.11
CA TYR A 84 9.62 -5.73 -22.38
C TYR A 84 10.15 -7.10 -22.75
N SER A 85 11.26 -7.13 -23.50
CA SER A 85 11.95 -8.37 -23.83
C SER A 85 12.85 -8.81 -22.67
N VAL A 86 12.41 -9.82 -21.92
CA VAL A 86 13.15 -10.38 -20.79
C VAL A 86 13.31 -11.88 -20.90
N SER A 87 14.41 -12.39 -20.36
CA SER A 87 14.65 -13.83 -20.23
C SER A 87 14.04 -14.36 -18.92
N LYS A 88 13.79 -15.67 -18.84
CA LYS A 88 13.38 -16.32 -17.59
C LYS A 88 14.40 -16.14 -16.47
N GLN A 89 15.69 -16.15 -16.83
CA GLN A 89 16.79 -15.94 -15.90
C GLN A 89 16.72 -14.54 -15.27
N THR A 90 16.48 -13.52 -16.10
CA THR A 90 16.33 -12.13 -15.66
C THR A 90 15.14 -11.95 -14.70
N VAL A 91 14.02 -12.64 -14.98
CA VAL A 91 12.85 -12.64 -14.08
C VAL A 91 13.20 -13.27 -12.73
N LEU A 92 13.88 -14.41 -12.72
CA LEU A 92 14.28 -15.10 -11.49
C LEU A 92 15.28 -14.27 -10.66
N GLU A 93 16.25 -13.63 -11.32
CA GLU A 93 17.21 -12.74 -10.68
C GLU A 93 16.52 -11.52 -10.04
N SER A 94 15.51 -10.97 -10.70
CA SER A 94 14.69 -9.89 -10.17
C SER A 94 13.91 -10.33 -8.92
N GLU A 95 13.28 -11.51 -8.94
CA GLU A 95 12.62 -12.06 -7.74
C GLU A 95 13.60 -12.25 -6.59
N LEU A 96 14.78 -12.83 -6.85
CA LEU A 96 15.80 -13.04 -5.83
C LEU A 96 16.35 -11.72 -5.27
N MET A 97 16.52 -10.71 -6.13
CA MET A 97 16.93 -9.36 -5.73
C MET A 97 15.90 -8.74 -4.78
N ILE A 98 14.60 -8.86 -5.09
CA ILE A 98 13.52 -8.36 -4.22
C ILE A 98 13.53 -9.08 -2.87
N LEU A 99 13.60 -10.41 -2.89
CA LEU A 99 13.65 -11.22 -1.67
C LEU A 99 14.85 -10.85 -0.79
N LYS A 100 16.04 -10.69 -1.38
CA LYS A 100 17.25 -10.23 -0.67
C LYS A 100 17.09 -8.83 -0.12
N GLY A 101 16.53 -7.91 -0.90
CA GLY A 101 16.26 -6.54 -0.46
C GLY A 101 15.30 -6.49 0.73
N LEU A 102 14.31 -7.38 0.75
CA LEU A 102 13.39 -7.58 1.87
C LEU A 102 13.97 -8.43 3.01
N GLU A 103 15.21 -8.90 2.91
CA GLU A 103 15.84 -9.81 3.87
C GLU A 103 15.00 -11.07 4.13
N PHE A 104 14.27 -11.52 3.11
CA PHE A 104 13.31 -12.62 3.19
C PHE A 104 12.22 -12.44 4.26
N ARG A 105 12.01 -11.20 4.76
CA ARG A 105 10.97 -10.86 5.74
C ARG A 105 9.65 -10.58 5.02
N LEU A 106 8.94 -11.64 4.69
CA LEU A 106 7.68 -11.59 3.93
C LEU A 106 6.43 -11.49 4.81
N ASN A 107 6.59 -11.70 6.12
CA ASN A 107 5.52 -11.64 7.13
C ASN A 107 5.25 -10.21 7.61
N ALA A 108 5.11 -9.26 6.68
CA ALA A 108 4.78 -7.88 7.02
C ALA A 108 3.31 -7.78 7.49
N PRO A 109 3.01 -6.90 8.46
CA PRO A 109 1.63 -6.61 8.84
C PRO A 109 0.80 -6.22 7.62
N ASN A 110 -0.45 -6.68 7.57
CA ASN A 110 -1.34 -6.51 6.43
C ASN A 110 -2.62 -5.80 6.90
N PRO A 111 -2.96 -4.62 6.35
CA PRO A 111 -4.19 -3.93 6.71
C PRO A 111 -5.45 -4.80 6.56
N LEU A 112 -5.48 -5.69 5.55
CA LEU A 112 -6.62 -6.60 5.36
C LEU A 112 -6.76 -7.60 6.52
N THR A 113 -5.65 -8.04 7.12
CA THR A 113 -5.71 -8.97 8.26
C THR A 113 -6.36 -8.31 9.48
N TYR A 114 -6.12 -7.02 9.70
CA TYR A 114 -6.84 -6.27 10.74
C TYR A 114 -8.33 -6.15 10.41
N VAL A 115 -8.68 -5.89 9.15
CA VAL A 115 -10.08 -5.88 8.70
C VAL A 115 -10.76 -7.23 8.95
N GLU A 116 -10.13 -8.34 8.56
CA GLU A 116 -10.66 -9.69 8.76
C GLU A 116 -10.91 -10.00 10.25
N ILE A 117 -9.93 -9.74 11.11
CA ILE A 117 -10.05 -9.94 12.55
C ILE A 117 -11.18 -9.09 13.14
N LEU A 118 -11.25 -7.81 12.76
CA LEU A 118 -12.25 -6.89 13.28
C LEU A 118 -13.67 -7.26 12.80
N LEU A 119 -13.82 -7.68 11.56
CA LEU A 119 -15.09 -8.15 11.01
C LEU A 119 -15.59 -9.43 11.68
N GLU A 120 -14.68 -10.36 12.01
CA GLU A 120 -15.00 -11.56 12.77
C GLU A 120 -15.55 -11.22 14.15
N VAL A 121 -14.84 -10.36 14.90
CA VAL A 121 -15.28 -9.91 16.24
C VAL A 121 -16.59 -9.12 16.15
N LEU A 122 -16.73 -8.26 15.14
CA LEU A 122 -17.93 -7.45 14.92
C LEU A 122 -19.15 -8.33 14.61
N GLY A 123 -19.00 -9.34 13.75
CA GLY A 123 -20.06 -10.29 13.44
C GLY A 123 -20.44 -11.17 14.64
N HIS A 124 -19.48 -11.49 15.50
CA HIS A 124 -19.74 -12.21 16.75
C HIS A 124 -20.55 -11.37 17.74
N ASN A 125 -20.15 -10.11 17.93
CA ASN A 125 -20.82 -9.20 18.88
C ASN A 125 -22.21 -8.77 18.38
N GLU A 126 -22.35 -8.53 17.07
CA GLU A 126 -23.55 -8.00 16.46
C GLU A 126 -23.95 -8.83 15.22
N PRO A 127 -24.65 -9.97 15.41
CA PRO A 127 -25.00 -10.90 14.32
C PRO A 127 -25.87 -10.31 13.21
N SER A 128 -26.48 -9.13 13.44
CA SER A 128 -27.27 -8.40 12.44
C SER A 128 -26.41 -7.71 11.36
N ILE A 129 -25.11 -7.58 11.60
CA ILE A 129 -24.19 -6.90 10.69
C ILE A 129 -23.85 -7.81 9.50
N PRO A 130 -24.00 -7.36 8.24
CA PRO A 130 -23.73 -8.16 7.07
C PRO A 130 -22.21 -8.24 6.78
N VAL A 131 -21.49 -9.06 7.57
CA VAL A 131 -20.02 -9.17 7.53
C VAL A 131 -19.49 -9.53 6.14
N GLU A 132 -20.11 -10.48 5.44
CA GLU A 132 -19.66 -10.89 4.10
C GLU A 132 -19.72 -9.73 3.10
N ARG A 133 -20.82 -8.96 3.12
CA ARG A 133 -20.95 -7.76 2.28
C ARG A 133 -19.93 -6.69 2.67
N LEU A 134 -19.73 -6.48 3.97
CA LEU A 134 -18.71 -5.55 4.47
C LEU A 134 -17.31 -5.93 4.00
N TYR A 135 -16.96 -7.21 4.07
CA TYR A 135 -15.66 -7.71 3.66
C TYR A 135 -15.36 -7.34 2.20
N HIS A 136 -16.30 -7.58 1.28
CA HIS A 136 -16.14 -7.19 -0.12
C HIS A 136 -15.98 -5.67 -0.32
N LEU A 137 -16.78 -4.86 0.39
CA LEU A 137 -16.66 -3.40 0.33
C LEU A 137 -15.33 -2.92 0.93
N CYS A 138 -14.87 -3.53 2.02
CA CYS A 138 -13.58 -3.21 2.64
C CYS A 138 -12.42 -3.46 1.69
N HIS A 139 -12.46 -4.51 0.86
CA HIS A 139 -11.46 -4.71 -0.19
C HIS A 139 -11.38 -3.53 -1.15
N HIS A 140 -12.52 -3.04 -1.64
CA HIS A 140 -12.56 -1.88 -2.54
C HIS A 140 -12.09 -0.59 -1.87
N VAL A 141 -12.53 -0.34 -0.63
CA VAL A 141 -12.10 0.84 0.13
C VAL A 141 -10.60 0.79 0.41
N LEU A 142 -10.08 -0.36 0.84
CA LEU A 142 -8.67 -0.52 1.13
C LEU A 142 -7.82 -0.33 -0.13
N GLN A 143 -8.23 -0.92 -1.25
CA GLN A 143 -7.63 -0.67 -2.57
C GLN A 143 -7.59 0.82 -2.94
N PHE A 144 -8.69 1.55 -2.70
CA PHE A 144 -8.74 2.99 -2.93
C PHE A 144 -7.78 3.75 -2.01
N VAL A 145 -7.78 3.43 -0.72
CA VAL A 145 -6.88 4.07 0.27
C VAL A 145 -5.42 3.82 -0.08
N SER A 146 -5.06 2.63 -0.56
CA SER A 146 -3.73 2.29 -1.06
C SER A 146 -3.29 3.21 -2.20
N LEU A 147 -4.19 3.45 -3.17
CA LEU A 147 -3.90 4.27 -4.35
C LEU A 147 -3.84 5.77 -4.02
N GLN A 148 -4.70 6.24 -3.11
CA GLN A 148 -4.79 7.65 -2.71
C GLN A 148 -4.11 7.93 -1.37
N ARG A 149 -3.20 7.05 -0.93
CA ARG A 149 -2.63 7.05 0.42
C ARG A 149 -2.09 8.42 0.82
N THR A 150 -1.22 9.00 -0.01
CA THR A 150 -0.61 10.31 0.28
C THR A 150 -1.66 11.41 0.40
N ALA A 151 -2.65 11.45 -0.49
CA ALA A 151 -3.68 12.48 -0.47
C ALA A 151 -4.58 12.35 0.77
N ILE A 152 -5.05 11.14 1.09
CA ILE A 152 -5.90 10.85 2.25
C ILE A 152 -5.17 11.18 3.55
N PHE A 153 -3.94 10.69 3.74
CA PHE A 153 -3.19 10.94 4.98
C PHE A 153 -2.80 12.41 5.12
N ASN A 154 -2.50 13.13 4.03
CA ASN A 154 -2.28 14.58 4.11
C ASN A 154 -3.55 15.33 4.52
N SER A 155 -4.71 14.97 3.96
CA SER A 155 -6.00 15.55 4.37
C SER A 155 -6.34 15.23 5.82
N LEU A 156 -6.04 14.01 6.27
CA LEU A 156 -6.25 13.60 7.66
C LEU A 156 -5.33 14.36 8.62
N LEU A 157 -4.07 14.62 8.23
CA LEU A 157 -3.15 15.46 9.00
C LEU A 157 -3.70 16.89 9.14
N VAL A 158 -4.15 17.49 8.03
CA VAL A 158 -4.76 18.84 8.05
C VAL A 158 -6.00 18.87 8.93
N MET A 159 -6.87 17.86 8.85
CA MET A 159 -8.08 17.76 9.65
C MET A 159 -7.78 17.62 11.16
N THR A 160 -6.85 16.75 11.52
CA THR A 160 -6.51 16.46 12.93
C THR A 160 -5.73 17.59 13.59
N THR A 161 -4.88 18.30 12.84
CA THR A 161 -4.13 19.46 13.33
C THR A 161 -4.91 20.77 13.23
N GLN A 162 -6.03 20.77 12.51
CA GLN A 162 -6.77 21.98 12.12
C GLN A 162 -5.87 23.05 11.46
N CYS A 163 -4.82 22.60 10.77
CA CYS A 163 -3.79 23.46 10.18
C CYS A 163 -3.61 23.11 8.70
N VAL A 164 -3.86 24.09 7.82
CA VAL A 164 -3.73 23.92 6.35
C VAL A 164 -2.28 23.66 5.94
N SER A 165 -1.31 24.19 6.71
CA SER A 165 0.12 24.02 6.47
C SER A 165 0.82 23.44 7.70
N PRO A 166 0.69 22.11 7.96
CA PRO A 166 1.30 21.46 9.12
C PRO A 166 2.83 21.61 9.12
N SER A 167 3.38 21.90 10.30
CA SER A 167 4.83 22.04 10.52
C SER A 167 5.56 20.69 10.34
N THR A 168 6.89 20.74 10.20
CA THR A 168 7.72 19.53 10.12
C THR A 168 7.52 18.62 11.33
N GLU A 169 7.48 19.21 12.54
CA GLU A 169 7.26 18.46 13.79
C GLU A 169 5.89 17.75 13.80
N GLN A 170 4.83 18.41 13.32
CA GLN A 170 3.51 17.81 13.23
C GLN A 170 3.50 16.64 12.23
N ARG A 171 4.18 16.79 11.09
CA ARG A 171 4.32 15.73 10.08
C ARG A 171 5.07 14.53 10.63
N GLU A 172 6.17 14.75 11.35
CA GLU A 172 6.95 13.70 11.99
C GLU A 172 6.14 12.92 13.02
N LYS A 173 5.42 13.62 13.91
CA LYS A 173 4.50 12.98 14.87
C LYS A 173 3.43 12.15 14.18
N PHE A 174 2.89 12.65 13.07
CA PHE A 174 1.84 12.00 12.31
C PHE A 174 2.28 10.76 11.53
N VAL A 175 3.58 10.54 11.30
CA VAL A 175 4.08 9.32 10.65
C VAL A 175 3.54 8.07 11.34
N THR A 176 3.46 8.08 12.66
CA THR A 176 2.89 7.00 13.48
C THR A 176 1.46 6.63 13.09
N VAL A 177 0.61 7.63 12.80
CA VAL A 177 -0.78 7.45 12.32
C VAL A 177 -0.80 6.78 10.96
N THR A 178 0.19 7.06 10.11
CA THR A 178 0.27 6.44 8.78
C THR A 178 0.66 4.97 8.82
N GLU A 179 1.31 4.53 9.90
CA GLU A 179 1.74 3.15 10.13
C GLU A 179 0.78 2.36 11.02
N ASP A 180 -0.28 3.01 11.53
CA ASP A 180 -1.30 2.37 12.37
C ASP A 180 -2.32 1.60 11.50
N TYR A 181 -2.04 0.32 11.28
CA TYR A 181 -2.95 -0.57 10.54
C TYR A 181 -4.22 -0.95 11.29
N MET A 182 -4.25 -0.82 12.62
CA MET A 182 -5.49 -1.00 13.39
C MET A 182 -6.44 0.16 13.10
N LEU A 183 -5.95 1.40 13.18
CA LEU A 183 -6.70 2.61 12.81
C LEU A 183 -7.17 2.56 11.36
N LEU A 184 -6.30 2.16 10.44
CA LEU A 184 -6.68 1.97 9.04
C LEU A 184 -7.79 0.92 8.90
N GLY A 185 -7.66 -0.23 9.56
CA GLY A 185 -8.65 -1.31 9.53
C GLY A 185 -10.04 -0.87 10.01
N VAL A 186 -10.13 -0.26 11.20
CA VAL A 186 -11.41 0.24 11.73
C VAL A 186 -12.02 1.32 10.83
N SER A 187 -11.18 2.19 10.24
CA SER A 187 -11.65 3.28 9.39
C SER A 187 -12.17 2.76 8.04
N VAL A 188 -11.52 1.75 7.47
CA VAL A 188 -11.96 1.06 6.25
C VAL A 188 -13.33 0.41 6.47
N ILE A 189 -13.52 -0.29 7.58
CA ILE A 189 -14.81 -0.89 7.93
C ILE A 189 -15.87 0.19 8.13
N ALA A 190 -15.53 1.29 8.82
CA ALA A 190 -16.43 2.41 9.02
C ALA A 190 -16.91 3.00 7.67
N VAL A 191 -16.01 3.23 6.71
CA VAL A 191 -16.37 3.69 5.35
C VAL A 191 -17.28 2.68 4.65
N ALA A 192 -16.93 1.40 4.68
CA ALA A 192 -17.71 0.33 4.05
C ALA A 192 -19.13 0.20 4.65
N SER A 193 -19.30 0.55 5.92
CA SER A 193 -20.58 0.49 6.64
C SER A 193 -21.51 1.70 6.43
N LEU A 194 -21.05 2.74 5.74
CA LEU A 194 -21.80 4.00 5.55
C LEU A 194 -23.18 3.81 4.92
N SER A 195 -23.36 2.77 4.10
CA SER A 195 -24.61 2.54 3.36
C SER A 195 -25.71 1.83 4.17
N PHE A 196 -25.51 1.48 5.44
CA PHE A 196 -26.53 0.83 6.26
C PHE A 196 -26.48 1.18 7.76
N ASN A 197 -25.43 0.81 8.50
CA ASN A 197 -25.41 0.89 9.98
C ASN A 197 -24.15 1.56 10.56
N ALA A 198 -23.69 2.63 9.92
CA ALA A 198 -22.40 3.28 10.23
C ALA A 198 -22.22 3.65 11.72
N LEU A 199 -23.25 4.23 12.35
CA LEU A 199 -23.15 4.68 13.74
C LEU A 199 -22.97 3.52 14.72
N GLN A 200 -23.68 2.42 14.51
CA GLN A 200 -23.56 1.20 15.31
C GLN A 200 -22.18 0.56 15.10
N VAL A 201 -21.77 0.40 13.84
CA VAL A 201 -20.46 -0.18 13.48
C VAL A 201 -19.31 0.63 14.09
N VAL A 202 -19.32 1.95 13.96
CA VAL A 202 -18.29 2.82 14.56
C VAL A 202 -18.31 2.73 16.10
N GLY A 203 -19.50 2.62 16.69
CA GLY A 203 -19.65 2.42 18.13
C GLY A 203 -18.97 1.15 18.62
N GLU A 204 -19.24 0.03 17.96
CA GLU A 204 -18.66 -1.27 18.29
C GLU A 204 -17.16 -1.33 18.02
N LEU A 205 -16.70 -0.83 16.88
CA LEU A 205 -15.26 -0.78 16.56
C LEU A 205 -14.49 0.04 17.59
N SER A 206 -15.07 1.15 18.07
CA SER A 206 -14.49 1.97 19.13
C SER A 206 -14.41 1.20 20.46
N HIS A 207 -15.44 0.42 20.79
CA HIS A 207 -15.44 -0.43 21.98
C HIS A 207 -14.41 -1.57 21.90
N ILE A 208 -14.31 -2.25 20.74
CA ILE A 208 -13.39 -3.37 20.52
C ILE A 208 -11.92 -2.92 20.57
N THR A 209 -11.60 -1.78 19.97
CA THR A 209 -10.21 -1.35 19.75
C THR A 209 -9.71 -0.30 20.72
N GLY A 210 -10.61 0.37 21.44
CA GLY A 210 -10.29 1.54 22.26
C GLY A 210 -9.99 2.81 21.46
N ILE A 211 -10.04 2.75 20.12
CA ILE A 211 -9.88 3.92 19.25
C ILE A 211 -11.12 4.81 19.39
N SER A 212 -10.94 6.11 19.56
CA SER A 212 -12.06 7.02 19.75
C SER A 212 -12.98 7.05 18.52
N ARG A 213 -14.30 7.10 18.74
CA ARG A 213 -15.30 7.26 17.66
C ARG A 213 -14.95 8.43 16.73
N ARG A 214 -14.45 9.54 17.31
CA ARG A 214 -14.03 10.72 16.56
C ARG A 214 -12.90 10.41 15.59
N SER A 215 -11.85 9.73 16.03
CA SER A 215 -10.72 9.35 15.17
C SER A 215 -11.16 8.46 14.01
N ILE A 216 -12.05 7.48 14.29
CA ILE A 216 -12.62 6.60 13.26
C ILE A 216 -13.46 7.41 12.26
N SER A 217 -14.33 8.28 12.75
CA SER A 217 -15.21 9.11 11.93
C SER A 217 -14.43 10.13 11.08
N ASP A 218 -13.40 10.78 11.64
CA ASP A 218 -12.58 11.75 10.92
C ASP A 218 -11.85 11.08 9.74
N PHE A 219 -11.23 9.91 9.98
CA PHE A 219 -10.59 9.13 8.92
C PHE A 219 -11.61 8.69 7.85
N ALA A 220 -12.73 8.11 8.29
CA ALA A 220 -13.76 7.64 7.37
C ALA A 220 -14.33 8.77 6.52
N HIS A 221 -14.56 9.93 7.12
CA HIS A 221 -15.01 11.14 6.44
C HIS A 221 -14.01 11.61 5.39
N VAL A 222 -12.72 11.75 5.75
CA VAL A 222 -11.67 12.13 4.79
C VAL A 222 -11.60 11.16 3.63
N THR A 223 -11.66 9.85 3.91
CA THR A 223 -11.63 8.81 2.86
C THR A 223 -12.84 8.96 1.92
N LEU A 224 -14.04 9.13 2.47
CA LEU A 224 -15.26 9.33 1.70
C LEU A 224 -15.18 10.59 0.82
N MET A 225 -14.65 11.70 1.35
CA MET A 225 -14.46 12.93 0.58
C MET A 225 -13.59 12.69 -0.66
N HIS A 226 -12.48 11.95 -0.53
CA HIS A 226 -11.62 11.59 -1.66
C HIS A 226 -12.31 10.66 -2.66
N ILE A 227 -13.13 9.70 -2.19
CA ILE A 227 -13.93 8.83 -3.07
C ILE A 227 -14.91 9.67 -3.90
N VAL A 228 -15.65 10.57 -3.25
CA VAL A 228 -16.65 11.44 -3.91
C VAL A 228 -16.00 12.40 -4.92
N ILE A 229 -14.85 12.98 -4.56
CA ILE A 229 -14.09 13.85 -5.48
C ILE A 229 -13.69 13.07 -6.73
N LEU A 230 -13.15 11.85 -6.58
CA LEU A 230 -12.75 11.04 -7.72
C LEU A 230 -13.95 10.71 -8.62
N ILE A 231 -15.09 10.31 -8.04
CA ILE A 231 -16.30 10.01 -8.81
C ILE A 231 -16.78 11.24 -9.58
N THR A 232 -16.77 12.42 -8.95
CA THR A 232 -17.17 13.69 -9.57
C THR A 232 -16.21 14.13 -10.69
N LEU A 233 -14.93 13.73 -10.65
CA LEU A 233 -13.98 14.06 -11.72
C LEU A 233 -14.09 13.14 -12.95
N ILE A 234 -14.73 11.98 -12.81
CA ILE A 234 -14.87 10.98 -13.88
C ILE A 234 -16.20 11.16 -14.65
N HIS A 235 -17.17 11.88 -14.08
CA HIS A 235 -18.48 12.18 -14.66
C HIS A 235 -18.62 13.66 -15.03
#